data_AF-A0A2T0VYS8-F1
#
_entry.id   AF-A0A2T0VYS8-F1
#
_cell.length_a   1.000
_cell.length_b   1.000
_cell.length_c   1.000
_cell.angle_alpha   90.00
_cell.angle_beta   90.00
_cell.angle_gamma   90.00
#
_symmetry.space_group_name_H-M   'P 1'
#
loop_
_entity.id
_entity.type
_entity.pdbx_description
1 polymer ?
#
loop_
_entity_poly.entity_id
_entity_poly.type
_entity_poly.pdbx_seq_one_letter_code
_entity_poly.pdbx_strand_id
1 'polypeptide(L)'
;MTSETTILFEKKKAYLENILYRLVNWDQSADSAQLIIDQNQELIEDIQKIDKCLSREDLASFTEKHRWLIEQIMTVQERMITIIKRESEILADQMKQVNRKDKVVSHYIEKEQSLFVDRDV
;
A
#
# COMPACT_ATOMS: atom_id res chain seq x y z
N MET A 1 35.10 1.68 -14.26
CA MET A 1 34.17 0.79 -13.53
C MET A 1 34.83 -0.56 -13.38
N THR A 2 34.89 -1.09 -12.16
CA THR A 2 35.39 -2.45 -11.92
C THR A 2 34.30 -3.47 -12.25
N SER A 3 34.68 -4.73 -12.50
CA SER A 3 33.71 -5.82 -12.74
C SER A 3 32.72 -5.97 -11.58
N GLU A 4 33.12 -5.62 -10.36
CA GLU A 4 32.31 -5.69 -9.16
C GLU A 4 31.23 -4.60 -9.13
N THR A 5 31.57 -3.35 -9.46
CA THR A 5 30.59 -2.25 -9.55
C THR A 5 29.49 -2.56 -10.58
N THR A 6 29.85 -3.15 -11.73
CA THR A 6 28.88 -3.55 -12.75
C THR A 6 27.90 -4.60 -12.24
N ILE A 7 28.37 -5.59 -11.48
CA ILE A 7 27.50 -6.61 -10.87
C ILE A 7 26.53 -5.97 -9.87
N LEU A 8 27.03 -5.06 -9.02
CA LEU A 8 26.19 -4.33 -8.06
C LEU A 8 25.12 -3.48 -8.76
N PHE A 9 25.46 -2.84 -9.89
CA PHE A 9 24.52 -2.04 -10.67
C PHE A 9 23.41 -2.90 -11.27
N GLU A 10 23.76 -4.02 -11.91
CA GLU A 10 22.75 -4.92 -12.47
C GLU A 10 21.84 -5.50 -11.38
N LYS A 11 22.40 -5.85 -10.22
CA LYS A 11 21.62 -6.34 -9.08
C LYS A 11 20.65 -5.26 -8.54
N LYS A 12 21.15 -4.03 -8.33
CA LYS A 12 20.31 -2.90 -7.89
C LYS A 12 19.20 -2.61 -8.89
N LYS A 13 19.50 -2.63 -10.18
CA LYS A 13 18.52 -2.47 -11.26
C LYS A 13 17.45 -3.56 -11.22
N ALA A 14 17.84 -4.82 -11.10
CA ALA A 14 16.90 -5.94 -11.03
C ALA A 14 15.93 -5.82 -9.83
N TYR A 15 16.42 -5.33 -8.69
CA TYR A 15 15.55 -5.04 -7.54
C TYR A 15 14.53 -3.94 -7.83
N LEU A 16 14.94 -2.85 -8.47
CA LEU A 16 14.01 -1.79 -8.89
C LEU A 16 12.97 -2.29 -9.91
N GLU A 17 13.39 -3.10 -10.88
CA GLU A 17 12.47 -3.71 -11.85
C GLU A 17 11.47 -4.66 -11.18
N ASN A 18 11.89 -5.40 -10.16
CA ASN A 18 11.01 -6.27 -9.39
C ASN A 18 9.98 -5.46 -8.57
N ILE A 19 10.42 -4.38 -7.92
CA ILE A 19 9.52 -3.44 -7.23
C ILE A 19 8.48 -2.90 -8.23
N LEU A 20 8.91 -2.41 -9.40
CA LEU A 20 7.99 -1.89 -10.40
C LEU A 20 7.02 -2.98 -10.89
N TYR A 21 7.52 -4.18 -11.16
CA TYR A 21 6.70 -5.32 -11.58
C TYR A 21 5.59 -5.60 -10.57
N ARG A 22 5.89 -5.68 -9.28
CA ARG A 22 4.89 -5.92 -8.24
C ARG A 22 3.86 -4.81 -8.16
N LEU A 23 4.31 -3.55 -8.21
CA LEU A 23 3.43 -2.39 -8.15
C LEU A 23 2.47 -2.32 -9.34
N VAL A 24 2.94 -2.64 -10.55
CA VAL A 24 2.12 -2.62 -11.78
C VAL A 24 1.14 -3.79 -11.82
N ASN A 25 1.52 -4.96 -11.30
CA ASN A 25 0.67 -6.15 -11.28
C ASN A 25 -0.19 -6.28 -10.01
N TRP A 26 -0.18 -5.27 -9.14
CA TRP A 26 -1.04 -5.22 -7.98
C TRP A 26 -2.53 -5.20 -8.39
N ASP A 27 -3.34 -6.03 -7.75
CA ASP A 27 -4.77 -6.18 -8.03
C ASP A 27 -5.65 -5.04 -7.48
N GLN A 28 -5.04 -4.02 -6.87
CA GLN A 28 -5.69 -2.85 -6.27
C GLN A 28 -6.47 -3.13 -4.98
N SER A 29 -6.35 -4.33 -4.40
CA SER A 29 -6.99 -4.65 -3.11
C SER A 29 -6.11 -4.28 -1.91
N ALA A 30 -6.73 -3.84 -0.82
CA ALA A 30 -6.04 -3.60 0.46
C ALA A 30 -5.26 -4.82 0.99
N ASP A 31 -5.81 -6.04 0.85
CA ASP A 31 -5.19 -7.25 1.39
C ASP A 31 -3.86 -7.57 0.70
N SER A 32 -3.81 -7.46 -0.62
CA SER A 32 -2.59 -7.68 -1.39
C SER A 32 -1.64 -6.47 -1.32
N ALA A 33 -2.16 -5.27 -1.02
CA ALA A 33 -1.35 -4.06 -0.90
C ALA A 33 -0.30 -4.17 0.20
N GLN A 34 -0.71 -4.65 1.38
CA GLN A 34 0.19 -4.84 2.51
C GLN A 34 1.32 -5.81 2.17
N LEU A 35 0.97 -6.95 1.54
CA LEU A 35 1.96 -7.94 1.10
C LEU A 35 2.99 -7.34 0.12
N ILE A 36 2.53 -6.55 -0.85
CA ILE A 36 3.42 -5.90 -1.82
C ILE A 36 4.33 -4.88 -1.14
N ILE A 37 3.82 -4.12 -0.17
CA ILE A 37 4.61 -3.16 0.61
C ILE A 37 5.71 -3.89 1.37
N ASP A 38 5.37 -4.96 2.09
CA ASP A 38 6.34 -5.72 2.90
C ASP A 38 7.43 -6.36 2.01
N GLN A 39 7.03 -6.98 0.90
CA GLN A 39 7.97 -7.57 -0.05
C GLN A 39 8.87 -6.53 -0.73
N ASN A 40 8.37 -5.31 -0.97
CA ASN A 40 9.16 -4.24 -1.55
C ASN A 40 10.10 -3.61 -0.52
N GLN A 41 9.73 -3.61 0.76
CA GLN A 41 10.59 -3.16 1.85
C GLN A 41 11.88 -3.98 1.93
N GLU A 42 11.79 -5.31 1.80
CA GLU A 42 12.98 -6.19 1.75
C GLU A 42 13.92 -5.82 0.60
N LEU A 43 13.37 -5.54 -0.60
CA LEU A 43 14.16 -5.12 -1.76
C LEU A 43 14.79 -3.75 -1.56
N ILE A 44 14.09 -2.81 -0.92
CA ILE A 44 14.64 -1.48 -0.59
C ILE A 44 15.80 -1.61 0.39
N GLU A 45 15.70 -2.46 1.40
CA GLU A 45 16.79 -2.71 2.35
C GLU A 45 18.01 -3.31 1.67
N ASP A 46 17.81 -4.23 0.72
CA ASP A 46 18.88 -4.78 -0.08
C ASP A 46 19.52 -3.75 -1.01
N ILE A 47 18.75 -2.84 -1.60
CA ILE A 47 19.26 -1.69 -2.35
C ILE A 47 20.11 -0.81 -1.43
N GLN A 48 19.66 -0.52 -0.21
CA GLN A 48 20.43 0.28 0.75
C GLN A 48 21.76 -0.37 1.14
N LYS A 49 21.82 -1.70 1.21
CA LYS A 49 23.08 -2.44 1.42
C LYS A 49 24.03 -2.25 0.24
N ILE A 50 23.52 -2.36 -0.99
CA ILE A 50 24.31 -2.11 -2.20
C ILE A 50 24.82 -0.67 -2.21
N ASP A 51 23.99 0.29 -1.82
CA ASP A 51 24.35 1.71 -1.86
C ASP A 51 25.49 2.06 -0.91
N LYS A 52 25.60 1.36 0.22
CA LYS A 52 26.74 1.48 1.15
C LYS A 52 28.06 0.97 0.58
N CYS A 53 28.01 0.11 -0.44
CA CYS A 53 29.19 -0.45 -1.12
C CYS A 53 29.63 0.39 -2.32
N LEU A 54 28.86 1.41 -2.72
CA LEU A 54 29.14 2.23 -3.89
C LEU A 54 29.71 3.59 -3.51
N SER A 55 30.58 4.13 -4.37
CA SER A 55 31.03 5.51 -4.25
C SER A 55 29.88 6.49 -4.53
N ARG A 56 30.05 7.75 -4.10
CA ARG A 56 29.05 8.79 -4.38
C ARG A 56 28.92 9.05 -5.88
N GLU A 57 30.02 9.00 -6.62
CA GLU A 57 30.02 9.15 -8.08
C GLU A 57 29.26 8.00 -8.77
N ASP A 58 29.47 6.75 -8.31
CA ASP A 58 28.76 5.59 -8.83
C ASP A 58 27.25 5.69 -8.56
N LEU A 59 26.85 6.11 -7.36
CA LEU A 59 25.44 6.31 -7.02
C LEU A 59 24.77 7.39 -7.89
N ALA A 60 25.47 8.49 -8.14
CA ALA A 60 24.98 9.55 -9.01
C ALA A 60 24.83 9.06 -10.45
N SER A 61 25.83 8.35 -10.97
CA SER A 61 25.80 7.76 -12.31
C SER A 61 24.66 6.75 -12.47
N PHE A 62 24.46 5.87 -11.49
CA PHE A 62 23.36 4.91 -11.48
C PHE A 62 22.01 5.64 -11.51
N THR A 63 21.84 6.64 -10.64
CA THR A 63 20.59 7.40 -10.51
C THR A 63 20.26 8.14 -11.80
N GLU A 64 21.26 8.73 -12.46
CA GLU A 64 21.06 9.41 -13.73
C GLU A 64 20.67 8.44 -14.84
N LYS A 65 21.37 7.31 -14.95
CA LYS A 65 21.10 6.28 -15.96
C LYS A 65 19.73 5.62 -15.79
N HIS A 66 19.26 5.45 -14.56
CA HIS A 66 18.03 4.74 -14.23
C HIS A 66 16.92 5.66 -13.70
N ARG A 67 17.05 6.98 -13.89
CA ARG A 67 16.10 7.99 -13.39
C ARG A 67 14.65 7.66 -13.76
N TRP A 68 14.41 7.32 -15.02
CA TRP A 68 13.08 6.98 -15.51
C TRP A 68 12.44 5.81 -14.75
N LEU A 69 13.22 4.77 -14.43
CA LEU A 69 12.72 3.62 -13.67
C LEU A 69 12.32 4.04 -12.25
N ILE A 70 13.14 4.88 -11.61
CA ILE A 70 12.87 5.42 -10.27
C ILE A 70 11.61 6.28 -10.27
N GLU A 71 11.48 7.19 -11.23
CA GLU A 71 10.29 8.06 -11.38
C GLU A 71 9.01 7.25 -11.63
N GLN A 72 9.10 6.18 -12.42
CA GLN A 72 7.97 5.27 -12.63
C GLN A 72 7.54 4.58 -11.34
N ILE A 73 8.49 4.05 -10.58
CA ILE A 73 8.21 3.42 -9.28
C ILE A 73 7.49 4.41 -8.36
N MET A 74 8.01 5.64 -8.23
CA MET A 74 7.39 6.69 -7.41
C MET A 74 5.96 6.99 -7.85
N THR A 75 5.74 7.15 -9.16
CA THR A 75 4.42 7.43 -9.72
C THR A 75 3.40 6.34 -9.39
N VAL A 76 3.78 5.06 -9.54
CA VAL A 76 2.87 3.96 -9.24
C VAL A 76 2.63 3.82 -7.72
N GLN A 77 3.65 4.05 -6.90
CA GLN A 77 3.50 4.07 -5.44
C GLN A 77 2.53 5.16 -4.95
N GLU A 78 2.61 6.38 -5.50
CA GLU A 78 1.68 7.46 -5.16
C GLU A 78 0.23 7.11 -5.52
N ARG A 79 0.03 6.44 -6.68
CA ARG A 79 -1.27 5.93 -7.08
C ARG A 79 -1.78 4.86 -6.11
N MET A 80 -0.92 3.93 -5.69
CA MET A 80 -1.25 2.90 -4.71
C MET A 80 -1.70 3.51 -3.37
N ILE A 81 -0.94 4.49 -2.85
CA ILE A 81 -1.31 5.22 -1.62
C ILE A 81 -2.67 5.89 -1.76
N THR A 82 -2.97 6.47 -2.92
CA THR A 82 -4.25 7.12 -3.19
C THR A 82 -5.41 6.13 -3.15
N ILE A 83 -5.23 4.94 -3.74
CA ILE A 83 -6.23 3.88 -3.74
C ILE A 83 -6.49 3.37 -2.31
N ILE A 84 -5.42 3.07 -1.55
CA ILE A 84 -5.52 2.60 -0.16
C ILE A 84 -6.26 3.62 0.71
N LYS A 85 -5.94 4.91 0.58
CA LYS A 85 -6.63 5.98 1.33
C LYS A 85 -8.13 6.00 1.02
N ARG A 86 -8.49 5.89 -0.26
CA ARG A 86 -9.89 5.85 -0.68
C ARG A 86 -10.63 4.63 -0.13
N GLU A 87 -10.01 3.46 -0.14
CA GLU A 87 -10.61 2.26 0.46
C GLU A 87 -10.82 2.42 1.97
N SER A 88 -9.85 3.03 2.67
CA SER A 88 -9.99 3.33 4.10
C SER A 88 -11.16 4.28 4.39
N GLU A 89 -11.38 5.29 3.55
CA GLU A 89 -12.52 6.22 3.69
C GLU A 89 -13.86 5.50 3.48
N ILE A 90 -13.94 4.62 2.46
CA ILE A 90 -15.14 3.81 2.18
C ILE A 90 -15.46 2.89 3.36
N LEU A 91 -14.46 2.19 3.89
CA LEU A 91 -14.62 1.30 5.05
C LEU A 91 -15.09 2.07 6.29
N ALA A 92 -14.52 3.26 6.55
CA ALA A 92 -14.94 4.11 7.65
C ALA A 92 -16.42 4.54 7.53
N ASP A 93 -16.87 4.87 6.32
CA ASP A 93 -18.26 5.24 6.08
C ASP A 93 -19.22 4.05 6.16
N GLN A 94 -18.80 2.86 5.71
CA GLN A 94 -19.56 1.62 5.91
C GLN A 94 -19.73 1.31 7.40
N MET A 95 -18.67 1.43 8.20
CA MET A 95 -18.75 1.24 9.66
C MET A 95 -19.72 2.24 10.32
N LYS A 96 -19.70 3.51 9.91
CA LYS A 96 -20.69 4.51 10.40
C LYS A 96 -22.12 4.10 10.07
N GLN A 97 -22.37 3.55 8.89
CA GLN A 97 -23.69 3.09 8.47
C GLN A 97 -24.15 1.87 9.27
N VAL A 98 -23.28 0.89 9.51
CA VAL A 98 -23.59 -0.28 10.37
C VAL A 98 -23.94 0.18 11.78
N ASN A 99 -23.11 1.04 12.40
CA ASN A 99 -23.38 1.58 13.72
C ASN A 99 -24.69 2.37 13.81
N ARG A 100 -25.10 3.06 12.73
CA ARG A 100 -26.39 3.73 12.65
C ARG A 100 -27.55 2.73 12.51
N LYS A 101 -27.38 1.69 11.70
CA LYS A 101 -28.38 0.63 11.54
C LYS A 101 -28.63 -0.10 12.86
N ASP A 102 -27.59 -0.43 13.61
CA ASP A 102 -27.72 -1.09 14.91
C ASP A 102 -28.47 -0.24 15.93
N LYS A 103 -28.19 1.08 15.97
CA LYS A 103 -28.92 2.04 16.82
C LYS A 103 -30.40 2.20 16.44
N VAL A 104 -30.72 2.14 15.14
CA VAL A 104 -32.10 2.21 14.67
C VAL A 104 -32.83 0.92 15.01
N VAL A 105 -32.24 -0.24 14.74
CA VAL A 105 -32.82 -1.55 15.08
C VAL A 105 -33.06 -1.67 16.58
N SER A 106 -32.10 -1.26 17.43
CA SER A 106 -32.29 -1.29 18.88
C SER A 106 -33.46 -0.42 19.33
N HIS A 107 -33.61 0.78 18.77
CA HIS A 107 -34.76 1.66 19.03
C HIS A 107 -36.10 1.06 18.57
N TYR A 108 -36.13 0.38 17.42
CA TYR A 108 -37.35 -0.27 16.94
C TYR A 108 -37.75 -1.46 17.83
N ILE A 109 -36.80 -2.28 18.28
CA ILE A 109 -37.05 -3.40 19.19
C ILE A 109 -37.55 -2.91 20.56
N GLU A 110 -36.92 -1.89 21.13
CA GLU A 110 -37.37 -1.28 22.40
C GLU A 110 -38.78 -0.67 22.27
N LYS A 111 -39.09 -0.06 21.13
CA LYS A 111 -40.39 0.56 20.88
C LYS A 111 -41.50 -0.44 20.55
N GLU A 112 -41.18 -1.56 19.89
CA GLU A 112 -42.12 -2.66 19.70
C GLU A 112 -42.52 -3.29 21.04
N GLN A 113 -41.57 -3.52 21.97
CA GLN A 113 -41.90 -4.04 23.30
C GLN A 113 -42.80 -3.09 24.12
N SER A 114 -42.68 -1.77 23.90
CA SER A 114 -43.51 -0.78 24.59
C SER A 114 -44.92 -0.63 24.02
N LEU A 115 -45.18 -1.05 22.78
CA LEU A 115 -46.51 -0.96 22.14
C LEU A 115 -47.43 -2.16 22.43
N PHE A 116 -46.91 -3.24 23.04
CA PHE A 116 -47.68 -4.43 23.41
C PHE A 116 -48.10 -4.46 24.90
N VAL A 117 -47.82 -3.41 25.67
CA VAL A 117 -48.22 -3.30 27.08
C VAL A 117 -49.22 -2.15 27.23
N ASP A 118 -50.47 -2.36 26.77
CA ASP A 118 -51.67 -1.64 27.25
C ASP A 118 -52.95 -2.17 26.55
N ARG A 119 -53.13 -3.49 26.60
CA ARG A 119 -54.45 -4.11 26.43
C ARG A 119 -54.58 -5.20 27.46
N ASP A 120 -54.85 -4.80 28.70
CA ASP A 120 -55.59 -5.56 29.71
C ASP A 120 -55.59 -4.77 31.04
N VAL A 121 -56.48 -3.77 31.17
CA VAL A 121 -57.20 -3.41 32.41
C VAL A 121 -58.54 -2.78 32.03
#